data_AF-A0A962IPA6-F1
#
_entry.id   AF-A0A962IPA6-F1
#
_cell.length_a   1.000
_cell.length_b   1.000
_cell.length_c   1.000
_cell.angle_alpha   90.00
_cell.angle_beta   90.00
_cell.angle_gamma   90.00
#
_symmetry.space_group_name_H-M   'P 1'
#
loop_
_entity.id
_entity.type
_entity.pdbx_description
1 polymer ?
#
loop_
_entity_poly.entity_id
_entity_poly.type
_entity_poly.pdbx_seq_one_letter_code
_entity_poly.pdbx_strand_id
1 'polypeptide(L)' 'RADTLDSARQLYLQACAEIGQVPGVLLVNKFDLLPEWEIGPDQLAAVRGQLPLFETSALSGTGVEEAFGSLCERLP' A
#
# COMPACT_ATOMS: atom_id res chain seq x y z
N ARG A 1 7.79 8.96 -4.22
CA ARG A 1 7.48 9.05 -5.67
C ARG A 1 5.97 8.95 -5.83
N ALA A 2 5.33 9.98 -6.40
CA ALA A 2 3.88 9.99 -6.54
C ALA A 2 3.37 8.93 -7.56
N ASP A 3 4.02 8.83 -8.71
CA ASP A 3 3.58 7.96 -9.83
C ASP A 3 3.50 6.47 -9.47
N THR A 4 4.28 6.03 -8.47
CA THR A 4 4.28 4.64 -8.00
C THR A 4 3.02 4.30 -7.21
N LEU A 5 2.39 5.28 -6.56
CA LEU A 5 1.16 5.08 -5.80
C LEU A 5 -0.02 4.77 -6.72
N ASP A 6 -0.18 5.58 -7.78
CA ASP A 6 -1.23 5.36 -8.79
C ASP A 6 -1.02 4.08 -9.58
N SER A 7 0.23 3.77 -9.93
CA SER A 7 0.57 2.52 -10.62
C SER A 7 0.20 1.30 -9.78
N ALA A 8 0.50 1.31 -8.47
CA ALA A 8 0.14 0.22 -7.57
C ALA A 8 -1.38 0.01 -7.49
N ARG A 9 -2.14 1.11 -7.41
CA ARG A 9 -3.61 1.07 -7.43
C ARG A 9 -4.14 0.49 -8.74
N GLN A 10 -3.58 0.91 -9.88
CA GLN A 10 -3.99 0.39 -11.18
C GLN A 10 -3.71 -1.11 -11.31
N LEU A 11 -2.56 -1.58 -10.84
CA LEU A 11 -2.22 -3.01 -10.85
C LEU A 11 -3.21 -3.83 -10.03
N TYR A 12 -3.63 -3.35 -8.85
CA TYR A 12 -4.64 -4.03 -8.04
C TYR A 12 -5.99 -4.11 -8.76
N LEU A 13 -6.43 -3.01 -9.38
CA LEU A 13 -7.68 -3.00 -10.15
C LEU A 13 -7.62 -3.93 -11.36
N GLN A 14 -6.48 -3.99 -12.05
CA GLN A 14 -6.25 -4.93 -13.14
C GLN A 14 -6.32 -6.38 -12.66
N ALA A 15 -5.66 -6.71 -11.55
CA ALA A 15 -5.77 -8.04 -10.95
C ALA A 15 -7.24 -8.38 -10.63
N CYS A 16 -7.98 -7.46 -10.00
CA CYS A 16 -9.38 -7.69 -9.69
C CYS A 16 -10.27 -7.88 -10.93
N ALA A 17 -9.96 -7.20 -12.03
CA ALA A 17 -10.68 -7.33 -13.29
C ALA A 17 -10.43 -8.69 -13.97
N GLU A 18 -9.20 -9.21 -13.88
CA GLU A 18 -8.80 -10.46 -14.56
C GLU A 18 -9.19 -11.71 -13.77
N ILE A 19 -9.04 -11.71 -12.44
CA ILE A 19 -9.22 -12.90 -11.60
C ILE A 19 -10.34 -12.78 -10.56
N GLY A 20 -11.11 -11.69 -10.61
CA GLY A 20 -12.14 -11.38 -9.62
C GLY A 20 -11.57 -10.68 -8.38
N GLN A 21 -12.44 -10.28 -7.46
CA GLN A 21 -12.04 -9.56 -6.26
C GLN A 21 -11.09 -10.40 -5.40
N VAL A 22 -9.91 -9.84 -5.10
CA VAL A 22 -8.89 -10.48 -4.26
C VAL A 22 -8.55 -9.63 -3.04
N PRO A 23 -8.26 -10.24 -1.88
CA PRO A 23 -7.72 -9.52 -0.74
C PRO A 23 -6.46 -8.74 -1.10
N GLY A 24 -6.35 -7.51 -0.60
CA GLY A 24 -5.22 -6.64 -0.88
C GLY A 24 -4.96 -5.68 0.26
N VAL A 25 -3.69 -5.28 0.38
CA VAL A 25 -3.20 -4.21 1.24
C VAL A 25 -2.19 -3.39 0.43
N LEU A 26 -2.06 -2.11 0.77
CA LEU A 26 -1.10 -1.22 0.14
C LEU A 26 0.02 -0.88 1.13
N LEU A 27 1.26 -1.08 0.71
CA LEU A 27 2.45 -0.75 1.50
C LEU A 27 3.16 0.44 0.84
N VAL A 28 3.16 1.59 1.51
CA VAL A 28 3.96 2.75 1.11
C VAL A 28 5.33 2.64 1.78
N ASN A 29 6.28 2.10 1.02
CA ASN A 29 7.60 1.74 1.52
C ASN A 29 8.56 2.96 1.59
N LYS A 30 9.67 2.79 2.32
CA LYS A 30 10.74 3.78 2.57
C LYS A 30 10.35 4.87 3.55
N PHE A 31 9.56 4.53 4.57
CA PHE A 31 9.16 5.45 5.63
C PHE A 31 10.35 6.06 6.37
N ASP A 32 11.51 5.40 6.39
CA ASP A 32 12.78 5.93 6.87
C ASP A 32 13.24 7.21 6.12
N LEU A 33 12.72 7.45 4.91
CA LEU A 33 12.98 8.63 4.09
C LEU A 33 11.73 9.52 3.96
N LEU A 34 10.85 9.54 4.97
CA LEU A 34 9.61 10.34 4.94
C LEU A 34 9.81 11.82 4.50
N PRO A 35 10.87 12.54 4.92
CA PRO A 35 11.11 13.91 4.44
C PRO A 35 11.37 14.02 2.93
N GLU A 36 11.77 12.93 2.28
CA GLU A 36 12.04 12.85 0.83
C GLU A 36 10.84 12.33 0.05
N TRP A 37 9.74 12.00 0.71
CA TRP A 37 8.54 11.54 0.03
C TRP A 37 7.90 12.69 -0.75
N GLU A 38 7.82 12.50 -2.07
CA GLU A 38 6.97 13.32 -2.94
C GLU A 38 5.45 13.06 -2.73
N ILE A 39 5.09 12.06 -1.92
CA ILE A 39 3.70 11.70 -1.64
C ILE A 39 3.21 12.50 -0.44
N GLY A 40 2.22 13.36 -0.65
CA GLY A 40 1.63 14.18 0.41
C GLY A 40 0.57 13.46 1.25
N PRO A 41 0.22 14.00 2.43
CA PRO A 41 -0.82 13.43 3.29
C PRO A 41 -2.19 13.34 2.61
N ASP A 42 -2.54 14.30 1.74
CA ASP A 42 -3.81 14.29 0.99
C ASP A 42 -3.87 13.13 -0.02
N GLN A 43 -2.74 12.80 -0.66
CA GLN A 43 -2.64 11.67 -1.58
C GLN A 43 -2.76 10.35 -0.82
N LEU A 44 -2.11 10.22 0.34
CA LEU A 44 -2.26 9.06 1.20
C LEU A 44 -3.71 8.90 1.70
N ALA A 45 -4.36 10.00 2.07
CA ALA A 45 -5.76 10.01 2.50
C ALA A 45 -6.72 9.54 1.40
N ALA A 46 -6.51 9.97 0.15
CA ALA A 46 -7.32 9.55 -0.99
C ALA A 46 -7.26 8.04 -1.25
N VAL A 47 -6.14 7.39 -0.92
CA VAL A 47 -5.94 5.95 -1.16
C VAL A 47 -6.39 5.09 0.02
N ARG A 48 -6.33 5.61 1.26
CA ARG A 48 -6.84 4.92 2.48
C ARG A 48 -8.30 4.51 2.39
N GLY A 49 -9.11 5.14 1.54
CA GLY A 49 -10.52 4.79 1.33
C GLY A 49 -10.76 3.53 0.48
N GLN A 50 -9.74 3.00 -0.19
CA GLN A 50 -9.88 1.88 -1.16
C GLN A 50 -9.24 0.58 -0.66
N LEU A 51 -8.07 0.68 -0.03
CA LEU A 51 -7.34 -0.45 0.54
C LEU A 51 -6.76 -0.05 1.90
N PRO A 52 -6.59 -1.01 2.84
CA PRO A 52 -5.76 -0.80 4.00
C PRO A 52 -4.37 -0.35 3.57
N LEU A 53 -3.89 0.75 4.14
CA LEU A 53 -2.62 1.37 3.79
C LEU A 53 -1.69 1.34 5.00
N PHE A 54 -0.48 0.84 4.79
CA PHE A 54 0.58 0.79 5.79
C PHE A 54 1.78 1.60 5.30
N GLU A 55 2.28 2.49 6.13
CA GLU A 55 3.57 3.16 5.93
C GLU A 55 4.66 2.22 6.44
N THR A 56 5.58 1.81 5.57
CA THR A 56 6.55 0.75 5.89
C THR A 56 7.98 1.15 5.57
N SER A 57 8.93 0.54 6.24
CA SER A 57 10.34 0.57 5.86
C SER A 57 10.88 -0.84 5.83
N ALA A 58 11.25 -1.31 4.64
CA ALA A 58 11.98 -2.57 4.49
C ALA A 58 13.37 -2.53 5.13
N LEU A 59 13.95 -1.33 5.36
CA LEU A 59 15.28 -1.18 5.95
C LEU A 59 15.24 -1.46 7.46
N SER A 60 14.25 -0.93 8.18
CA SER A 60 14.09 -1.12 9.63
C SER A 60 13.12 -2.24 10.00
N GLY A 61 12.32 -2.73 9.05
CA GLY A 61 11.20 -3.65 9.29
C GLY A 61 9.92 -2.97 9.80
N THR A 62 9.91 -1.64 9.95
CA THR A 62 8.74 -0.89 10.46
C THR A 62 7.52 -1.15 9.58
N GLY A 63 6.40 -1.54 10.20
CA GLY A 63 5.11 -1.73 9.54
C GLY A 63 5.02 -2.94 8.59
N VAL A 64 6.11 -3.67 8.35
CA VAL A 64 6.14 -4.80 7.40
C VAL A 64 5.32 -5.97 7.94
N GLU A 65 5.61 -6.41 9.17
CA GLU A 65 4.92 -7.54 9.80
C GLU A 65 3.42 -7.28 9.94
N GLU A 66 3.04 -6.08 10.36
CA GLU A 66 1.64 -5.67 10.50
C GLU A 66 0.90 -5.70 9.16
N ALA A 67 1.53 -5.19 8.10
CA ALA A 67 0.93 -5.16 6.78
C ALA A 67 0.68 -6.58 6.22
N PHE A 68 1.66 -7.47 6.35
CA PHE A 68 1.50 -8.87 5.93
C PHE A 68 0.53 -9.63 6.84
N GLY A 69 0.54 -9.39 8.14
CA GLY A 69 -0.44 -9.93 9.09
C GLY A 69 -1.87 -9.56 8.69
N SER A 70 -2.12 -8.28 8.39
CA SER A 70 -3.44 -7.83 7.93
C SER A 70 -3.85 -8.46 6.59
N LEU A 71 -2.91 -8.71 5.69
CA LEU A 71 -3.22 -9.46 4.45
C LEU A 71 -3.62 -10.89 4.77
N CYS A 72 -2.86 -11.59 5.61
CA CYS A 72 -3.14 -12.97 6.01
C CYS A 72 -4.53 -13.11 6.66
N GLU A 73 -4.93 -12.18 7.51
CA GLU A 73 -6.27 -12.16 8.13
C GLU A 73 -7.42 -11.98 7.13
N ARG A 74 -7.13 -11.47 5.93
CA ARG A 74 -8.11 -11.23 4.86
C ARG A 74 -8.13 -12.35 3.83
N LEU A 75 -7.12 -13.23 3.82
CA LEU A 75 -7.11 -14.39 2.94
C LEU A 75 -8.16 -15.40 3.42
N PRO A 76 -8.87 -16.06 2.49
CA PRO A 76 -9.89 -17.06 2.81
C PRO A 76 -9.31 -18.34 3.41
#